data_AF-A0AAW1K8F2-F1
#
_entry.id   AF-A0AAW1K8F2-F1
#
_cell.length_a   1.000
_cell.length_b   1.000
_cell.length_c   1.000
_cell.angle_alpha   90.00
_cell.angle_beta   90.00
_cell.angle_gamma   90.00
#
_symmetry.space_group_name_H-M   'P 1'
#
loop_
_entity.id
_entity.type
_entity.pdbx_description
1 polymer ?
#
loop_
_entity_poly.entity_id
_entity_poly.type
_entity_poly.pdbx_seq_one_letter_code
_entity_poly.pdbx_strand_id
1 'polypeptide(L)'
;MSFMLGFLALSLVAVTLVAWHFIHSLWLRPKYLENFLRKQGFGGNPYRPINGDLADSTHMLQSSLSKPMPLLSHDLVPRLAPFAQHLINLHGENTFMWHGSKPKVSIVKPELLREVFTKYDVFRKLPVGSRSTFGQVLRDGEDWAKVRRIINPALSGLIIFFVLVK
;
A
#
# COMPACT_ATOMS: atom_id res chain seq x y z
N MET A 1 -46.48 23.81 7.59
CA MET A 1 -46.18 22.80 8.62
C MET A 1 -45.74 21.46 8.04
N SER A 2 -46.52 20.84 7.13
CA SER A 2 -46.18 19.53 6.51
C SER A 2 -44.83 19.51 5.76
N PHE A 3 -44.53 20.55 4.95
CA PHE A 3 -43.26 20.64 4.21
C PHE A 3 -42.01 20.72 5.11
N MET A 4 -42.09 21.40 6.27
CA MET A 4 -40.95 21.49 7.20
C MET A 4 -40.70 20.15 7.91
N LEU A 5 -41.77 19.43 8.28
CA LEU A 5 -41.65 18.09 8.87
C LEU A 5 -41.03 17.09 7.88
N GLY A 6 -41.40 17.17 6.60
CA GLY A 6 -40.80 16.36 5.55
C GLY A 6 -39.30 16.60 5.37
N PHE A 7 -38.87 17.87 5.39
CA PHE A 7 -37.44 18.22 5.28
C PHE A 7 -36.63 17.75 6.49
N LEU A 8 -37.18 17.89 7.71
CA LEU A 8 -36.56 17.40 8.94
C LEU A 8 -36.43 15.88 8.98
N ALA A 9 -37.44 15.16 8.50
CA ALA A 9 -37.37 13.70 8.39
C ALA A 9 -36.29 13.26 7.38
N LEU A 10 -36.22 13.94 6.23
CA LEU A 10 -35.24 13.63 5.19
C LEU A 10 -33.80 13.94 5.62
N SER A 11 -33.59 15.04 6.35
CA SER A 11 -32.28 15.37 6.90
C SER A 11 -31.85 14.36 7.97
N LEU A 12 -32.76 13.90 8.84
CA LEU A 12 -32.48 12.87 9.84
C LEU A 12 -32.08 11.53 9.18
N VAL A 13 -32.80 11.12 8.13
CA VAL A 13 -32.45 9.91 7.35
C VAL A 13 -31.07 10.07 6.71
N ALA A 14 -30.76 11.23 6.11
CA ALA A 14 -29.45 11.47 5.53
C ALA A 14 -28.32 11.39 6.57
N VAL A 15 -28.49 12.03 7.74
CA VAL A 15 -27.50 12.02 8.83
C VAL A 15 -27.26 10.61 9.34
N THR A 16 -28.32 9.82 9.54
CA THR A 16 -28.20 8.42 10.01
C THR A 16 -27.49 7.53 9.01
N LEU A 17 -27.78 7.66 7.70
CA LEU A 17 -27.09 6.91 6.65
C LEU A 17 -25.60 7.27 6.57
N VAL A 18 -25.27 8.56 6.67
CA VAL A 18 -23.89 9.04 6.67
C VAL A 18 -23.14 8.52 7.89
N ALA A 19 -23.73 8.64 9.08
CA ALA A 19 -23.15 8.12 10.31
C ALA A 19 -22.90 6.61 10.24
N TRP A 20 -23.88 5.85 9.72
CA TRP A 20 -23.75 4.41 9.52
C TRP A 20 -22.60 4.07 8.56
N HIS A 21 -22.48 4.79 7.44
CA HIS A 21 -21.40 4.60 6.48
C HIS A 21 -20.02 4.83 7.13
N PHE A 22 -19.88 5.89 7.93
CA PHE A 22 -18.63 6.16 8.65
C PHE A 22 -18.31 5.10 9.69
N ILE A 23 -19.27 4.69 10.52
CA ILE A 23 -19.07 3.63 11.52
C ILE A 23 -18.65 2.32 10.84
N HIS A 24 -19.33 1.95 9.74
CA HIS A 24 -19.02 0.74 9.01
C HIS A 24 -17.62 0.81 8.38
N SER A 25 -17.29 1.91 7.71
CA SER A 25 -16.03 2.08 6.98
C SER A 25 -14.82 2.26 7.90
N LEU A 26 -14.97 3.01 9.00
CA LEU A 26 -13.89 3.34 9.91
C LEU A 26 -13.75 2.35 11.07
N TRP A 27 -14.75 1.54 11.40
CA TRP A 27 -14.67 0.65 12.58
C TRP A 27 -14.99 -0.81 12.26
N LEU A 28 -16.16 -1.09 11.71
CA LEU A 28 -16.62 -2.48 11.51
C LEU A 28 -15.76 -3.20 10.47
N ARG A 29 -15.54 -2.59 9.31
CA ARG A 29 -14.77 -3.18 8.22
C ARG A 29 -13.30 -3.42 8.61
N PRO A 30 -12.57 -2.46 9.22
CA PRO A 30 -11.20 -2.71 9.69
C PRO A 30 -11.14 -3.85 10.70
N LYS A 31 -12.05 -3.92 11.69
CA LYS A 31 -12.06 -5.03 12.65
C LYS A 31 -12.33 -6.39 12.01
N TYR A 32 -13.23 -6.44 11.03
CA TYR A 32 -13.48 -7.66 10.26
C TYR A 32 -12.23 -8.11 9.50
N LEU A 33 -11.57 -7.18 8.79
CA LEU A 33 -10.35 -7.47 8.04
C LEU A 33 -9.19 -7.87 8.95
N GLU A 34 -9.06 -7.24 10.12
CA GLU A 34 -8.05 -7.59 11.11
C GLU A 34 -8.21 -9.06 11.53
N ASN A 35 -9.42 -9.44 11.95
CA ASN A 35 -9.72 -10.81 12.35
C ASN A 35 -9.49 -11.81 11.22
N PHE A 36 -9.85 -11.43 9.98
CA PHE A 36 -9.62 -12.25 8.79
C PHE A 36 -8.12 -12.49 8.56
N LEU A 37 -7.29 -11.44 8.60
CA LEU A 37 -5.84 -11.54 8.43
C LEU A 37 -5.17 -12.35 9.55
N ARG A 38 -5.59 -12.15 10.80
CA ARG A 38 -5.07 -12.93 11.95
C ARG A 38 -5.38 -14.42 11.80
N LYS A 39 -6.58 -14.78 11.34
CA LYS A 39 -6.94 -16.18 11.04
C LYS A 39 -6.10 -16.78 9.91
N GLN A 40 -5.63 -15.96 8.97
CA GLN A 40 -4.72 -16.37 7.90
C GLN A 40 -3.25 -16.44 8.36
N GLY A 41 -2.95 -16.18 9.64
CA GLY A 41 -1.61 -16.24 10.19
C GLY A 41 -0.77 -14.98 9.94
N PHE A 42 -1.42 -13.84 9.61
CA PHE A 42 -0.74 -12.56 9.54
C PHE A 42 -0.73 -11.87 10.91
N GLY A 43 0.44 -11.38 11.31
CA GLY A 43 0.64 -10.56 12.51
C GLY A 43 0.72 -9.07 12.19
N GLY A 44 0.44 -8.22 13.17
CA GLY A 44 0.40 -6.78 12.95
C GLY A 44 -0.24 -6.04 14.11
N ASN A 45 -0.08 -4.72 14.09
CA ASN A 45 -0.66 -3.84 15.09
C ASN A 45 -2.19 -3.88 15.03
N PRO A 46 -2.89 -3.80 16.18
CA PRO A 46 -4.33 -3.61 16.19
C PRO A 46 -4.75 -2.34 15.45
N TYR A 47 -5.92 -2.37 14.82
CA TYR A 47 -6.42 -1.21 14.10
C TYR A 47 -6.61 0.02 15.00
N ARG A 48 -6.10 1.17 14.56
CA ARG A 48 -6.29 2.49 15.17
C ARG A 48 -7.10 3.41 14.25
N PRO A 49 -8.20 4.04 14.72
CA PRO A 49 -9.06 4.88 13.88
C PRO A 49 -8.31 5.99 13.15
N ILE A 50 -8.84 6.37 11.97
CA ILE A 50 -8.42 7.47 11.11
C ILE A 50 -7.04 7.24 10.44
N ASN A 51 -5.97 7.14 11.21
CA ASN A 51 -4.59 7.10 10.69
C ASN A 51 -3.98 5.69 10.66
N GLY A 52 -4.48 4.75 11.46
CA GLY A 52 -3.87 3.41 11.54
C GLY A 52 -2.42 3.48 12.01
N ASP A 53 -1.51 3.01 11.17
CA ASP A 53 -0.05 3.03 11.40
C ASP A 53 0.64 4.17 10.64
N LEU A 54 -0.11 5.04 9.97
CA LEU A 54 0.47 6.01 9.04
C LEU A 54 1.45 6.97 9.74
N ALA A 55 1.08 7.52 10.90
CA ALA A 55 1.92 8.44 11.65
C ALA A 55 3.26 7.79 12.09
N ASP A 56 3.19 6.57 12.63
CA ASP A 56 4.38 5.82 13.05
C ASP A 56 5.27 5.51 11.83
N SER A 57 4.66 5.08 10.73
CA SER A 57 5.38 4.76 9.49
C SER A 57 6.09 5.98 8.90
N THR A 58 5.46 7.16 8.91
CA THR A 58 6.06 8.40 8.38
C THR A 58 7.15 8.91 9.29
N HIS A 59 6.96 8.85 10.61
CA HIS A 59 7.95 9.27 11.58
C HIS A 59 9.22 8.40 11.51
N MET A 60 9.06 7.08 11.41
CA MET A 60 10.19 6.16 11.25
C MET A 60 10.92 6.37 9.93
N LEU A 61 10.18 6.60 8.84
CA LEU A 61 10.78 6.89 7.54
C LEU A 61 11.58 8.19 7.56
N GLN A 62 11.02 9.27 8.08
CA GLN A 62 11.72 10.55 8.22
C GLN A 62 13.00 10.41 9.08
N SER A 63 12.88 9.71 10.20
CA SER A 63 14.01 9.44 11.10
C SER A 63 15.11 8.59 10.46
N SER A 64 14.77 7.72 9.51
CA SER A 64 15.74 6.89 8.79
C SER A 64 16.40 7.66 7.64
N LEU A 65 15.64 8.50 6.94
CA LEU A 65 16.14 9.33 5.85
C LEU A 65 16.98 10.52 6.32
N SER A 66 16.77 11.03 7.52
CA SER A 66 17.58 12.13 8.10
C SER A 66 19.03 11.72 8.40
N LYS A 67 19.27 10.43 8.59
CA LYS A 67 20.63 9.89 8.83
C LYS A 67 21.41 9.86 7.51
N PRO A 68 22.74 10.07 7.53
CA PRO A 68 23.58 9.90 6.34
C PRO A 68 23.41 8.51 5.74
N MET A 69 23.50 8.41 4.41
CA MET A 69 23.45 7.12 3.73
C MET A 69 24.73 6.34 4.02
N PRO A 70 24.66 5.04 4.37
CA PRO A 70 25.86 4.25 4.60
C PRO A 70 26.65 4.15 3.28
N LEU A 71 27.92 4.56 3.29
CA LEU A 71 28.74 4.67 2.08
C LEU A 71 28.99 3.34 1.36
N LEU A 72 28.88 2.20 2.06
CA LEU A 72 29.22 0.86 1.55
C LEU A 72 28.12 -0.19 1.82
N SER A 73 26.93 0.21 2.25
CA SER A 73 25.83 -0.74 2.48
C SER A 73 24.97 -0.88 1.23
N HIS A 74 24.79 -2.12 0.78
CA HIS A 74 23.76 -2.47 -0.19
C HIS A 74 22.40 -2.76 0.45
N ASP A 75 22.34 -2.87 1.78
CA ASP A 75 21.07 -3.02 2.48
C ASP A 75 20.38 -1.67 2.65
N LEU A 76 19.39 -1.44 1.80
CA LEU A 76 18.58 -0.23 1.77
C LEU A 76 17.24 -0.40 2.50
N VAL A 77 16.87 -1.62 2.89
CA VAL A 77 15.55 -1.91 3.47
C VAL A 77 15.33 -1.16 4.79
N PRO A 78 16.28 -1.14 5.75
CA PRO A 78 16.14 -0.35 6.98
C PRO A 78 16.02 1.16 6.73
N ARG A 79 16.51 1.64 5.58
CA ARG A 79 16.43 3.04 5.19
C ARG A 79 15.10 3.41 4.55
N LEU A 80 14.66 2.60 3.59
CA LEU A 80 13.50 2.89 2.72
C LEU A 80 12.18 2.35 3.28
N ALA A 81 12.23 1.27 4.04
CA ALA A 81 11.06 0.63 4.64
C ALA A 81 11.28 0.29 6.12
N PRO A 82 11.72 1.24 6.97
CA PRO A 82 12.05 0.97 8.38
C PRO A 82 10.86 0.40 9.15
N PHE A 83 9.65 0.87 8.86
CA PHE A 83 8.43 0.41 9.53
C PHE A 83 8.07 -1.03 9.16
N ALA A 84 8.27 -1.43 7.90
CA ALA A 84 8.03 -2.81 7.47
C ALA A 84 9.02 -3.76 8.14
N GLN A 85 10.31 -3.39 8.20
CA GLN A 85 11.33 -4.16 8.92
C GLN A 85 10.99 -4.28 10.41
N HIS A 86 10.52 -3.20 11.03
CA HIS A 86 10.11 -3.20 12.43
C HIS A 86 8.95 -4.18 12.69
N LEU A 87 7.92 -4.15 11.85
CA LEU A 87 6.81 -5.10 11.96
C LEU A 87 7.25 -6.54 11.76
N ILE A 88 8.15 -6.80 10.80
CA ILE A 88 8.67 -8.14 10.56
C ILE A 88 9.43 -8.66 11.80
N ASN A 89 10.25 -7.81 12.41
CA ASN A 89 10.99 -8.18 13.61
C ASN A 89 10.06 -8.46 14.81
N LEU A 90 8.90 -7.80 14.88
CA LEU A 90 7.93 -7.97 15.97
C LEU A 90 6.97 -9.15 15.78
N HIS A 91 6.51 -9.36 14.54
CA HIS A 91 5.38 -10.23 14.24
C HIS A 91 5.74 -11.40 13.31
N GLY A 92 6.97 -11.49 12.83
CA GLY A 92 7.45 -12.52 11.89
C GLY A 92 7.33 -12.11 10.43
N GLU A 93 7.41 -13.05 9.49
CA GLU A 93 7.46 -12.73 8.05
C GLU A 93 6.10 -12.29 7.47
N ASN A 94 5.01 -12.91 7.94
CA ASN A 94 3.66 -12.61 7.49
C ASN A 94 3.09 -11.44 8.29
N THR A 95 3.30 -10.22 7.81
CA THR A 95 2.84 -9.02 8.52
C THR A 95 1.85 -8.19 7.75
N PHE A 96 1.09 -7.36 8.46
CA PHE A 96 0.28 -6.31 7.86
C PHE A 96 0.41 -5.01 8.63
N MET A 97 0.18 -3.90 7.92
CA MET A 97 0.10 -2.55 8.49
C MET A 97 -1.18 -1.84 8.05
N TRP A 98 -1.64 -0.90 8.86
CA TRP A 98 -2.82 -0.07 8.57
C TRP A 98 -2.45 1.21 7.85
N HIS A 99 -2.96 1.37 6.65
CA HIS A 99 -2.95 2.64 5.92
C HIS A 99 -4.35 3.25 5.97
N GLY A 100 -4.60 4.11 6.98
CA GLY A 100 -5.95 4.50 7.34
C GLY A 100 -6.80 3.27 7.65
N SER A 101 -8.01 3.17 7.11
CA SER A 101 -8.91 2.00 7.29
C SER A 101 -8.57 0.79 6.41
N LYS A 102 -7.49 0.83 5.61
CA LYS A 102 -7.11 -0.24 4.67
C LYS A 102 -5.85 -0.96 5.15
N PRO A 103 -5.87 -2.29 5.33
CA PRO A 103 -4.66 -3.04 5.64
C PRO A 103 -3.80 -3.22 4.38
N LYS A 104 -2.48 -3.20 4.57
CA LYS A 104 -1.48 -3.56 3.56
C LYS A 104 -0.70 -4.75 4.09
N VAL A 105 -0.67 -5.84 3.34
CA VAL A 105 0.02 -7.08 3.71
C VAL A 105 1.43 -7.11 3.12
N SER A 106 2.38 -7.63 3.88
CA SER A 106 3.72 -7.96 3.43
C SER A 106 3.73 -9.41 2.93
N ILE A 107 4.17 -9.61 1.69
CA ILE A 107 4.30 -10.94 1.08
C ILE A 107 5.79 -11.22 0.91
N VAL A 108 6.31 -12.16 1.69
CA VAL A 108 7.74 -12.51 1.69
C VAL A 108 8.03 -13.79 0.88
N LYS A 109 7.04 -14.69 0.76
CA LYS A 109 7.22 -15.97 0.07
C LYS A 109 7.40 -15.77 -1.44
N PRO A 110 8.50 -16.27 -2.04
CA PRO A 110 8.78 -16.11 -3.48
C PRO A 110 7.68 -16.66 -4.40
N GLU A 111 7.03 -17.75 -4.00
CA GLU A 111 5.93 -18.37 -4.76
C GLU A 111 4.72 -17.43 -4.87
N LEU A 112 4.33 -16.81 -3.74
CA LEU A 112 3.23 -15.84 -3.70
C LEU A 112 3.59 -14.55 -4.44
N LEU A 113 4.83 -14.08 -4.31
CA LEU A 113 5.31 -12.95 -5.09
C LEU A 113 5.22 -13.24 -6.59
N ARG A 114 5.69 -14.41 -7.03
CA ARG A 114 5.60 -14.82 -8.43
C ARG A 114 4.15 -14.83 -8.90
N GLU A 115 3.22 -15.35 -8.11
CA GLU A 115 1.80 -15.34 -8.44
C GLU A 115 1.25 -13.92 -8.59
N VAL A 116 1.52 -13.04 -7.63
CA VAL A 116 1.09 -11.63 -7.65
C VAL A 116 1.65 -10.90 -8.88
N PHE A 117 2.92 -11.10 -9.19
CA PHE A 117 3.56 -10.49 -10.35
C PHE A 117 3.12 -11.09 -11.70
N THR A 118 2.62 -12.34 -11.71
CA THR A 118 2.12 -12.98 -12.93
C THR A 118 0.68 -12.59 -13.23
N LYS A 119 -0.17 -12.48 -12.21
CA LYS A 119 -1.60 -12.14 -12.32
C LYS A 119 -1.83 -10.62 -12.27
N TYR A 120 -1.21 -9.90 -13.20
CA TYR A 120 -1.26 -8.43 -13.27
C TYR A 120 -2.66 -7.87 -13.58
N ASP A 121 -3.56 -8.69 -14.12
CA ASP A 121 -4.96 -8.38 -14.39
C ASP A 121 -5.78 -8.24 -13.09
N VAL A 122 -5.48 -9.08 -12.10
CA VAL A 122 -6.07 -9.11 -10.76
C VAL A 122 -5.36 -8.09 -9.84
N PHE A 123 -4.04 -8.11 -9.82
CA PHE A 123 -3.22 -7.23 -8.97
C PHE A 123 -2.77 -5.98 -9.72
N ARG A 124 -3.71 -5.07 -9.94
CA ARG A 124 -3.42 -3.78 -10.56
C ARG A 124 -2.67 -2.85 -9.62
N LYS A 125 -1.81 -2.02 -10.19
CA LYS A 125 -1.15 -0.93 -9.46
C LYS A 125 -2.21 0.06 -8.97
N LEU A 126 -1.97 0.62 -7.79
CA LEU A 126 -2.84 1.67 -7.27
C LEU A 126 -2.86 2.84 -8.27
N PRO A 127 -4.05 3.32 -8.69
CA PRO A 127 -4.15 4.47 -9.57
C PRO A 127 -3.60 5.69 -8.81
N VAL A 128 -2.40 6.13 -9.19
CA VAL A 128 -1.84 7.37 -8.66
C VAL A 128 -2.47 8.51 -9.43
N GLY A 129 -3.03 9.50 -8.71
CA GLY A 129 -3.63 10.68 -9.32
C GLY A 129 -2.73 11.25 -10.42
N SER A 130 -3.34 11.73 -11.51
CA SER A 130 -2.76 11.95 -12.85
C SER A 130 -1.50 12.83 -12.97
N ARG A 131 -0.89 13.26 -11.86
CA ARG A 131 0.31 14.09 -11.77
C ARG A 131 1.40 13.48 -10.89
N SER A 132 1.64 12.18 -11.00
CA SER A 132 2.87 11.64 -10.42
C SER A 132 4.06 11.96 -11.35
N THR A 133 5.03 12.69 -10.82
CA THR A 133 6.35 12.92 -11.43
C THR A 133 7.18 11.63 -11.55
N PHE A 134 6.75 10.55 -10.88
CA PHE A 134 7.31 9.21 -11.05
C PHE A 134 6.77 8.57 -12.34
N GLY A 135 7.36 8.96 -13.47
CA GLY A 135 7.13 8.32 -14.77
C GLY A 135 7.30 6.80 -14.73
N GLN A 136 6.72 6.11 -15.72
CA GLN A 136 6.79 4.65 -16.04
C GLN A 136 6.41 3.64 -14.93
N VAL A 137 6.97 3.77 -13.72
CA VAL A 137 6.80 2.89 -12.57
C VAL A 137 5.33 2.79 -12.15
N LEU A 138 4.58 3.89 -12.30
CA LEU A 138 3.17 4.00 -11.88
C LEU A 138 2.15 3.77 -12.99
N ARG A 139 2.58 3.56 -14.25
CA ARG A 139 1.68 3.19 -15.35
C ARG A 139 1.35 1.71 -15.24
N ASP A 140 0.13 1.34 -15.63
CA ASP A 140 -0.35 -0.04 -15.59
C ASP A 140 -1.02 -0.43 -16.93
N GLY A 141 -1.19 -1.73 -17.17
CA GLY A 141 -1.84 -2.26 -18.37
C GLY A 141 -1.21 -1.80 -19.69
N GLU A 142 -2.06 -1.39 -20.64
CA GLU A 142 -1.64 -1.00 -22.00
C GLU A 142 -0.65 0.17 -22.03
N ASP A 143 -0.83 1.14 -21.14
CA ASP A 143 0.05 2.32 -21.09
C ASP A 143 1.46 1.94 -20.65
N TRP A 144 1.59 0.98 -19.74
CA TRP A 144 2.89 0.41 -19.37
C TRP A 144 3.47 -0.45 -20.49
N ALA A 145 2.64 -1.26 -21.18
CA ALA A 145 3.07 -2.08 -22.30
C ALA A 145 3.63 -1.23 -23.47
N LYS A 146 2.96 -0.12 -23.81
CA LYS A 146 3.41 0.85 -24.82
C LYS A 146 4.77 1.45 -24.45
N VAL A 147 4.91 1.91 -23.21
CA VAL A 147 6.16 2.52 -22.72
C VAL A 147 7.30 1.50 -22.67
N ARG A 148 7.06 0.28 -22.16
CA ARG A 148 8.04 -0.81 -22.14
C ARG A 148 8.52 -1.17 -23.54
N ARG A 149 7.62 -1.24 -24.53
CA ARG A 149 7.97 -1.55 -25.92
C ARG A 149 8.94 -0.52 -26.52
N ILE A 150 8.80 0.76 -26.17
CA ILE A 150 9.68 1.84 -26.66
C ILE A 150 11.05 1.77 -26.00
N ILE A 151 11.11 1.40 -24.72
CA ILE A 151 12.34 1.50 -23.92
C ILE A 151 13.16 0.22 -23.94
N ASN A 152 12.52 -0.95 -24.06
CA ASN A 152 13.20 -2.24 -24.11
C ASN A 152 14.33 -2.26 -25.16
N PRO A 153 14.16 -1.76 -26.40
CA PRO A 153 15.25 -1.67 -27.38
C PRO A 153 16.48 -0.89 -26.91
N ALA A 154 16.29 0.22 -26.17
CA ALA A 154 17.37 1.04 -25.65
C ALA A 154 18.08 0.39 -24.45
N LEU A 155 17.36 -0.40 -23.65
CA LEU A 155 17.93 -1.12 -22.51
C LEU A 155 18.52 -2.49 -22.89
N SER A 156 18.08 -3.09 -24.00
CA SER A 156 18.63 -4.37 -24.49
C SER A 156 20.08 -4.24 -24.94
N GLY A 157 20.52 -3.08 -25.45
CA GLY A 157 21.93 -2.83 -25.78
C GLY A 157 22.83 -2.72 -24.54
N LEU A 158 22.32 -2.18 -23.43
CA LEU A 158 23.05 -2.04 -22.16
C LEU A 158 23.19 -3.38 -21.41
N ILE A 159 22.22 -4.28 -21.53
CA ILE A 159 22.32 -5.64 -20.95
C ILE A 159 23.41 -6.45 -21.65
N ILE A 160 23.58 -6.29 -22.97
CA ILE A 160 24.67 -6.93 -23.72
C ILE A 160 26.03 -6.34 -23.32
N PHE A 161 26.12 -5.04 -23.05
CA PHE A 161 27.38 -4.39 -22.63
C PHE A 161 27.86 -4.86 -21.24
N PHE A 162 26.95 -5.17 -20.30
CA PHE A 162 27.30 -5.73 -19.00
C PHE A 162 27.66 -7.22 -19.02
N VAL A 163 27.21 -7.98 -20.04
CA VAL A 163 27.54 -9.41 -20.19
C VAL A 163 28.86 -9.61 -20.95
N LEU A 164 29.27 -8.67 -21.80
CA LEU A 164 30.55 -8.71 -22.54
C LEU A 164 31.75 -8.13 -21.77
N VAL A 165 31.53 -7.51 -20.61
CA VAL A 165 32.60 -7.15 -19.66
C VAL A 165 32.49 -8.07 -18.44
N LYS A 166 32.78 -9.35 -18.67
CA LYS A 166 33.19 -10.30 -17.64
C LYS A 166 34.19 -11.28 -18.22
#